data_AF-A0A3D1QUC1-F1
#
_entry.id   AF-A0A3D1QUC1-F1
#
_cell.length_a   1.000
_cell.length_b   1.000
_cell.length_c   1.000
_cell.angle_alpha   90.00
_cell.angle_beta   90.00
_cell.angle_gamma   90.00
#
_symmetry.space_group_name_H-M   'P 1'
#
loop_
_entity.id
_entity.type
_entity.pdbx_description
1 polymer ?
#
loop_
_entity_poly.entity_id
_entity_poly.type
_entity_poly.pdbx_seq_one_letter_code
_entity_poly.pdbx_strand_id
1 'polypeptide(L)'
;REGELIFRHIYKAAGCNKPVERLWISSLTPDAIRKGFQALRPGRDFDGLGAAAEARSRADWLVGMNFSRAYTLRFQPDLLSVGRVQTPTLAMLVEREKAIESFVPEEYCEVVATFEAPGGPYSGVWFDPKKAKDEGDARL
;
A
#
# COMPACT_ATOMS: atom_id res chain seq x y z
N ARG A 1 11.78 8.71 -2.78
CA ARG A 1 12.43 7.51 -3.38
C ARG A 1 12.52 7.64 -4.90
N GLU A 2 11.39 7.77 -5.62
CA GLU A 2 11.40 7.93 -7.08
C GLU A 2 12.23 9.11 -7.60
N GLY A 3 12.13 10.28 -6.96
CA GLY A 3 12.95 11.44 -7.36
C GLY A 3 14.46 11.24 -7.21
N GLU A 4 14.92 10.30 -6.38
CA GLU A 4 16.34 9.94 -6.28
C GLU A 4 16.76 9.04 -7.46
N LEU A 5 15.90 8.07 -7.80
CA LEU A 5 16.14 7.16 -8.93
C LEU A 5 16.23 7.92 -10.26
N ILE A 6 15.30 8.84 -10.50
CA ILE A 6 15.26 9.67 -11.71
C ILE A 6 16.59 10.44 -11.86
N PHE A 7 16.99 11.15 -10.80
CA PHE A 7 18.25 11.90 -10.80
C PHE A 7 19.44 10.99 -11.10
N ARG A 8 19.57 9.84 -10.41
CA ARG A 8 20.69 8.92 -10.61
C ARG A 8 20.74 8.35 -12.02
N HIS A 9 19.59 8.01 -12.61
CA HIS A 9 19.55 7.55 -14.00
C HIS A 9 20.04 8.62 -14.98
N ILE A 10 19.56 9.86 -14.83
CA ILE A 10 19.99 10.98 -15.69
C ILE A 10 21.49 11.26 -15.49
N TYR A 11 21.93 11.35 -14.23
CA TYR A 11 23.31 11.63 -13.88
C TYR A 11 24.28 10.57 -14.43
N LYS A 12 23.93 9.28 -14.30
CA LYS A 12 24.68 8.16 -14.86
C LYS A 12 24.66 8.15 -16.39
N ALA A 13 23.50 8.36 -17.01
CA ALA A 13 23.37 8.41 -18.46
C ALA A 13 24.17 9.57 -19.08
N ALA A 14 24.29 10.69 -18.36
CA ALA A 14 25.10 11.83 -18.76
C ALA A 14 26.62 11.63 -18.54
N GLY A 15 27.05 10.51 -17.94
CA GLY A 15 28.47 10.23 -17.67
C GLY A 15 29.13 11.20 -16.68
N CYS A 16 28.35 11.85 -15.81
CA CYS A 16 28.88 12.82 -14.86
C CYS A 16 29.58 12.12 -13.69
N ASN A 17 30.69 12.71 -13.22
CA ASN A 17 31.44 12.23 -12.04
C ASN A 17 31.70 13.35 -11.01
N LYS A 18 31.02 14.49 -11.15
CA LYS A 18 31.17 15.63 -10.24
C LYS A 18 30.53 15.33 -8.88
N PRO A 19 31.12 15.78 -7.75
CA PRO A 19 30.49 15.65 -6.44
C PRO A 19 29.03 16.13 -6.46
N VAL A 20 28.15 15.38 -5.80
CA VAL A 20 26.72 15.66 -5.75
C VAL A 20 26.31 16.07 -4.35
N GLU A 21 25.61 17.19 -4.27
CA GLU A 21 24.86 17.60 -3.10
C GLU A 21 23.37 17.57 -3.41
N ARG A 22 22.57 17.10 -2.45
CA ARG A 22 21.14 16.86 -2.61
C ARG A 22 20.35 17.95 -1.91
N LEU A 23 19.50 18.63 -2.68
CA LEU A 23 18.44 19.47 -2.16
C LEU A 23 17.27 18.59 -1.69
N TRP A 24 16.94 18.64 -0.40
CA TRP A 24 15.89 17.82 0.21
C TRP A 24 14.84 18.71 0.90
N ILE A 25 13.77 19.03 0.16
CA ILE A 25 12.68 19.92 0.60
C ILE A 25 11.32 19.25 0.37
N SER A 26 10.35 19.57 1.22
CA SER A 26 8.95 19.12 1.10
C SER A 26 7.99 20.21 0.61
N SER A 27 8.47 21.43 0.42
CA SER A 27 7.70 22.60 -0.01
C SER A 27 8.45 23.39 -1.07
N LEU A 28 7.71 23.97 -2.02
CA LEU A 28 8.24 24.78 -3.13
C LEU A 28 8.14 26.29 -2.86
N THR A 29 7.86 26.72 -1.62
CA THR A 29 7.84 28.15 -1.29
C THR A 29 9.25 28.75 -1.37
N PRO A 30 9.39 30.05 -1.71
CA PRO A 30 10.70 30.69 -1.82
C PRO A 30 11.58 30.51 -0.57
N ASP A 31 10.98 30.60 0.62
CA ASP A 31 11.71 30.45 1.88
C ASP A 31 12.16 29.01 2.15
N ALA A 32 11.34 28.01 1.80
CA ALA A 32 11.72 26.61 1.91
C ALA A 32 12.88 26.26 0.98
N ILE A 33 12.86 26.79 -0.26
CA ILE A 33 13.95 26.61 -1.23
C ILE A 33 15.23 27.25 -0.72
N ARG A 34 15.19 28.53 -0.28
CA ARG A 34 16.37 29.22 0.27
C ARG A 34 16.99 28.48 1.45
N LYS A 35 16.16 28.05 2.42
CA LYS A 35 16.62 27.24 3.55
C LYS A 35 17.20 25.89 3.11
N GLY A 36 16.58 25.24 2.12
CA GLY A 36 17.06 23.97 1.57
C GLY A 36 18.44 24.08 0.92
N PHE A 37 18.71 25.18 0.20
CA PHE A 37 20.03 25.44 -0.38
C PHE A 37 21.11 25.77 0.65
N GLN A 38 20.74 26.32 1.81
CA GLN A 38 21.67 26.53 2.91
C GLN A 38 22.02 25.24 3.66
N ALA A 39 21.19 24.20 3.54
CA ALA A 39 21.31 22.93 4.25
C ALA A 39 21.39 21.74 3.28
N LEU A 40 22.19 21.89 2.21
CA LEU A 40 22.44 20.82 1.26
C LEU A 40 23.09 19.62 1.95
N ARG A 41 22.68 18.42 1.53
CA ARG A 41 23.18 17.17 2.09
C ARG A 41 24.10 16.44 1.12
N PRO A 42 25.17 15.78 1.58
CA PRO A 42 26.01 14.96 0.71
C PRO A 42 25.19 13.89 -0.02
N GLY A 43 25.45 13.68 -1.32
CA GLY A 43 24.73 12.67 -2.12
C GLY A 43 24.83 11.25 -1.57
N ARG A 44 25.93 10.92 -0.89
CA ARG A 44 26.16 9.62 -0.23
C ARG A 44 25.09 9.25 0.81
N ASP A 45 24.48 10.25 1.45
CA ASP A 45 23.42 10.04 2.44
C ASP A 45 22.18 9.37 1.81
N PHE A 46 22.04 9.46 0.48
CA PHE A 46 20.92 8.95 -0.29
C PHE A 46 21.25 7.70 -1.10
N ASP A 47 22.47 7.13 -0.98
CA ASP A 47 22.87 5.93 -1.71
C ASP A 47 21.96 4.74 -1.41
N GLY A 48 21.63 4.51 -0.15
CA GLY A 48 20.68 3.47 0.24
C GLY A 48 19.29 3.69 -0.35
N LEU A 49 18.82 4.94 -0.41
CA LEU A 49 17.52 5.28 -1.01
C LEU A 49 17.51 5.03 -2.53
N GLY A 50 18.60 5.40 -3.21
CA GLY A 50 18.79 5.18 -4.63
C GLY A 50 18.86 3.69 -4.97
N ALA A 51 19.70 2.93 -4.27
CA ALA A 51 19.83 1.49 -4.45
C ALA A 51 18.50 0.76 -4.21
N ALA A 52 17.77 1.15 -3.16
CA ALA A 52 16.46 0.59 -2.90
C ALA A 52 15.49 0.90 -4.04
N ALA A 53 15.42 2.14 -4.52
CA ALA A 53 14.55 2.52 -5.65
C ALA A 53 14.86 1.72 -6.91
N GLU A 54 16.14 1.56 -7.24
CA GLU A 54 16.60 0.78 -8.38
C GLU A 54 16.24 -0.71 -8.24
N ALA A 55 16.47 -1.30 -7.07
CA ALA A 55 16.09 -2.68 -6.79
C ALA A 55 14.59 -2.92 -6.98
N ARG A 56 13.76 -1.99 -6.51
CA ARG A 56 12.31 -2.04 -6.69
C ARG A 56 11.93 -1.99 -8.18
N SER A 57 12.46 -1.02 -8.92
CA SER A 57 12.18 -0.85 -10.35
C SER A 57 12.55 -2.11 -11.14
N ARG A 58 13.74 -2.68 -10.88
CA ARG A 58 14.19 -3.93 -11.51
C ARG A 58 13.32 -5.12 -11.13
N ALA A 59 12.95 -5.26 -9.86
CA ALA A 59 12.09 -6.36 -9.40
C ALA A 59 10.70 -6.30 -10.04
N ASP A 60 10.09 -5.10 -10.09
CA ASP A 60 8.79 -4.89 -10.72
C ASP A 60 8.84 -5.22 -12.21
N TRP A 61 9.90 -4.80 -12.91
CA TRP A 61 10.10 -5.13 -14.32
C TRP A 61 10.32 -6.63 -14.56
N LEU A 62 11.17 -7.29 -13.75
CA LEU A 62 11.45 -8.72 -13.90
C LEU A 62 10.19 -9.56 -13.69
N VAL A 63 9.44 -9.32 -12.62
CA VAL A 63 8.18 -10.04 -12.35
C VAL A 63 7.15 -9.73 -13.43
N GLY A 64 6.98 -8.44 -13.76
CA GLY A 64 5.96 -8.00 -14.70
C GLY A 64 6.19 -8.54 -16.12
N MET A 65 7.40 -8.37 -16.64
CA MET A 65 7.74 -8.77 -18.01
C MET A 65 7.69 -10.28 -18.20
N ASN A 66 8.29 -11.05 -17.28
CA ASN A 66 8.37 -12.51 -17.44
C ASN A 66 7.00 -13.16 -17.27
N PHE A 67 6.27 -12.85 -16.20
CA PHE A 67 5.01 -13.54 -15.94
C PHE A 67 3.87 -13.06 -16.85
N SER A 68 3.81 -11.78 -17.21
CA SER A 68 2.77 -11.35 -18.17
C SER A 68 2.92 -12.08 -19.49
N ARG A 69 4.15 -12.25 -20.00
CA ARG A 69 4.42 -13.04 -21.21
C ARG A 69 4.07 -14.51 -21.02
N ALA A 70 4.50 -15.12 -19.92
CA ALA A 70 4.23 -16.53 -19.65
C ALA A 70 2.73 -16.84 -19.57
N TYR A 71 1.96 -16.03 -18.85
CA TYR A 71 0.51 -16.22 -18.71
C TYR A 71 -0.24 -15.93 -20.01
N THR A 72 0.10 -14.86 -20.71
CA THR A 72 -0.52 -14.53 -22.01
C THR A 72 -0.31 -15.65 -23.04
N LEU A 73 0.91 -16.21 -23.12
CA LEU A 73 1.19 -17.34 -24.03
C LEU A 73 0.49 -18.63 -23.61
N ARG A 74 0.26 -18.84 -22.31
CA ARG A 74 -0.39 -20.05 -21.79
C ARG A 74 -1.91 -20.04 -22.00
N PHE A 75 -2.55 -18.88 -21.88
CA PHE A 75 -4.00 -18.74 -21.80
C PHE A 75 -4.59 -17.86 -22.92
N GLN A 76 -3.89 -17.78 -24.07
CA GLN A 76 -4.30 -17.05 -25.28
C GLN A 76 -5.83 -17.04 -25.52
N PRO A 77 -6.38 -15.98 -26.19
CA PRO A 77 -5.69 -14.94 -26.95
C PRO A 77 -5.38 -13.65 -26.19
N ASP A 78 -5.95 -13.48 -25.00
CA ASP A 78 -5.93 -12.19 -24.32
C ASP A 78 -4.62 -11.92 -23.58
N LEU A 79 -4.26 -10.64 -23.51
CA LEU A 79 -3.15 -10.16 -22.71
C LEU A 79 -3.48 -10.33 -21.23
N LEU A 80 -2.70 -11.15 -20.53
CA LEU A 80 -2.78 -11.32 -19.08
C LEU A 80 -1.60 -10.60 -18.41
N SER A 81 -1.88 -9.44 -17.83
CA SER A 81 -0.87 -8.71 -17.05
C SER A 81 -0.67 -9.33 -15.67
N VAL A 82 0.59 -9.57 -15.32
CA VAL A 82 1.01 -10.07 -14.00
C VAL A 82 1.98 -9.06 -13.41
N GLY A 83 1.93 -8.84 -12.10
CA GLY A 83 2.86 -7.95 -11.45
C GLY A 83 2.82 -8.04 -9.94
N ARG A 84 3.94 -7.68 -9.31
CA ARG A 84 4.16 -7.85 -7.87
C ARG A 84 3.13 -7.13 -6.99
N VAL A 85 2.47 -6.09 -7.50
CA VAL A 85 1.41 -5.36 -6.77
C VAL A 85 0.02 -5.65 -7.34
N GLN A 86 -0.16 -5.53 -8.66
CA GLN A 86 -1.47 -5.75 -9.29
C GLN A 86 -2.07 -7.13 -9.00
N THR A 87 -1.26 -8.18 -9.04
CA THR A 87 -1.73 -9.56 -8.91
C THR A 87 -2.15 -9.92 -7.48
N PRO A 88 -1.38 -9.62 -6.42
CA PRO A 88 -1.88 -9.85 -5.06
C PRO A 88 -3.08 -8.96 -4.72
N THR A 89 -3.16 -7.73 -5.22
CA THR A 89 -4.37 -6.90 -5.05
C THR A 89 -5.59 -7.56 -5.67
N LEU A 90 -5.47 -8.11 -6.89
CA LEU A 90 -6.56 -8.85 -7.53
C LEU A 90 -6.90 -10.13 -6.74
N ALA A 91 -5.91 -10.85 -6.22
CA ALA A 91 -6.12 -12.04 -5.42
C ALA A 91 -6.98 -11.74 -4.18
N MET A 92 -6.71 -10.65 -3.46
CA MET A 92 -7.51 -10.23 -2.31
C MET A 92 -8.98 -9.98 -2.68
N LEU A 93 -9.24 -9.37 -3.84
CA LEU A 93 -10.61 -9.14 -4.32
C LEU A 93 -11.30 -10.46 -4.66
N VAL A 94 -10.61 -11.36 -5.37
CA VAL A 94 -11.14 -12.68 -5.74
C VAL A 94 -11.42 -13.53 -4.49
N GLU A 95 -10.57 -13.49 -3.49
CA GLU A 95 -10.79 -14.17 -2.21
C GLU A 95 -12.01 -13.62 -1.48
N ARG A 96 -12.18 -12.29 -1.46
CA ARG A 96 -13.35 -11.65 -0.85
C ARG A 96 -14.64 -12.02 -1.58
N GLU A 97 -14.62 -12.03 -2.90
CA GLU A 97 -15.78 -12.40 -3.73
C GLU A 97 -16.18 -13.85 -3.44
N LYS A 98 -15.23 -14.78 -3.45
CA LYS A 98 -15.49 -16.18 -3.11
C LYS A 98 -16.09 -16.35 -1.73
N ALA A 99 -15.62 -15.58 -0.73
CA ALA A 99 -16.18 -15.60 0.60
C ALA A 99 -17.64 -15.13 0.63
N ILE A 100 -17.99 -14.13 -0.18
CA ILE A 100 -19.37 -13.64 -0.35
C ILE A 100 -20.24 -14.68 -1.05
N GLU A 101 -19.77 -15.26 -2.16
CA GLU A 101 -20.48 -16.31 -2.90
C GLU A 101 -20.74 -17.56 -2.05
N SER A 102 -19.79 -17.92 -1.19
CA SER A 102 -19.91 -19.05 -0.27
C SER A 102 -20.66 -18.74 1.04
N PHE A 103 -21.03 -17.48 1.27
CA PHE A 103 -21.70 -17.08 2.50
C PHE A 103 -23.10 -17.68 2.54
N VAL A 104 -23.34 -18.55 3.52
CA VAL A 104 -24.67 -19.08 3.83
C VAL A 104 -25.21 -18.25 4.99
N PRO A 105 -26.24 -17.40 4.78
CA PRO A 105 -26.84 -16.64 5.87
C PRO A 105 -27.42 -17.58 6.93
N GLU A 106 -27.11 -17.30 8.19
CA GLU A 106 -27.67 -18.01 9.34
C GLU A 106 -28.63 -17.09 10.09
N GLU A 107 -29.79 -17.63 10.45
CA GLU A 107 -30.74 -16.92 11.30
C GLU A 107 -30.16 -16.76 12.72
N TYR A 108 -30.15 -15.54 13.22
CA TYR A 108 -29.82 -15.24 14.60
C TYR A 108 -30.83 -14.24 15.16
N CYS A 109 -31.07 -14.32 16.47
CA CYS A 109 -31.94 -13.40 17.19
C CYS A 109 -31.11 -12.61 18.19
N GLU A 110 -31.34 -11.30 18.23
CA GLU A 110 -30.84 -10.44 19.30
C GLU A 110 -31.93 -10.19 20.32
N VAL A 111 -31.57 -10.15 21.60
CA VAL A 111 -32.50 -9.74 22.66
C VAL A 111 -32.29 -8.24 22.88
N VAL A 112 -33.28 -7.44 22.48
CA VAL A 112 -33.29 -5.99 22.65
C VAL A 112 -34.23 -5.61 23.78
N ALA A 113 -33.76 -4.84 24.75
CA ALA A 113 -34.55 -4.33 25.86
C ALA A 113 -34.63 -2.80 25.79
N THR A 114 -35.81 -2.25 26.02
CA THR A 114 -36.04 -0.80 26.16
C THR A 114 -36.06 -0.45 27.65
N PHE A 115 -35.26 0.54 28.03
CA PHE A 115 -35.11 1.00 29.41
C PHE A 115 -35.59 2.44 29.54
N GLU A 116 -36.33 2.72 30.60
CA GLU A 116 -36.73 4.08 30.97
C GLU A 116 -35.62 4.73 31.81
N ALA A 117 -35.22 5.94 31.45
CA ALA A 117 -34.23 6.73 32.20
C ALA A 117 -34.71 8.19 32.36
N PRO A 118 -34.18 8.96 33.33
CA PRO A 118 -34.55 10.35 33.54
C PRO A 118 -34.35 11.27 32.31
N GLY A 119 -33.49 10.87 31.37
CA GLY A 119 -33.24 11.57 30.10
C GLY A 119 -34.07 11.07 28.91
N GLY A 120 -35.03 10.17 29.12
CA GLY A 120 -35.81 9.51 28.09
C GLY A 120 -35.44 8.02 27.91
N PRO A 121 -36.25 7.27 27.14
CA PRO A 121 -36.03 5.85 26.94
C PRO A 121 -34.80 5.59 26.07
N TYR A 122 -34.09 4.50 26.34
CA TYR A 122 -32.99 4.01 25.52
C TYR A 122 -33.05 2.49 25.31
N SER A 123 -32.49 1.99 24.21
CA SER A 123 -32.45 0.57 23.90
C SER A 123 -31.08 -0.04 24.21
N GLY A 124 -31.04 -1.24 24.76
CA GLY A 124 -29.84 -2.04 24.95
C GLY A 124 -29.97 -3.43 24.33
N VAL A 125 -28.89 -3.91 23.71
CA VAL A 125 -28.79 -5.27 23.17
C VAL A 125 -28.09 -6.15 24.19
N TRP A 126 -28.70 -7.29 24.52
CA TRP A 126 -28.07 -8.28 25.40
C TRP A 126 -26.89 -8.94 24.69
N PHE A 127 -25.80 -9.13 25.43
CA PHE A 127 -24.64 -9.89 24.99
C PHE A 127 -24.31 -10.97 26.02
N ASP A 128 -23.81 -12.11 25.56
CA ASP A 128 -23.33 -13.17 26.44
C ASP A 128 -21.92 -12.80 26.97
N PRO A 129 -21.73 -12.60 28.29
CA PRO A 129 -20.43 -12.24 28.86
C PRO A 129 -19.34 -13.30 28.66
N LYS A 130 -19.71 -14.55 28.36
CA LYS A 130 -18.76 -15.65 28.11
C LYS A 130 -18.29 -15.66 26.66
N LYS A 131 -19.17 -15.38 25.68
CA LYS A 131 -18.80 -15.25 24.26
C LYS A 131 -18.04 -13.97 23.95
N ALA A 132 -18.28 -12.89 24.69
CA ALA A 132 -17.61 -11.61 24.51
C ALA A 132 -16.08 -11.65 24.73
N LYS A 133 -15.54 -12.72 25.35
CA LYS A 133 -14.10 -12.91 25.52
C LYS A 133 -13.40 -13.58 24.33
N ASP A 134 -14.13 -14.31 23.49
CA ASP A 134 -13.54 -15.06 22.36
C ASP A 134 -13.50 -14.25 21.06
N GLU A 135 -14.36 -13.22 20.90
CA GLU A 135 -14.40 -12.35 19.70
C GLU A 135 -13.51 -11.10 19.79
N GLY A 136 -12.53 -11.10 20.70
CA GLY A 136 -11.69 -9.94 21.04
C GLY A 136 -10.65 -9.50 20.00
N ASP A 137 -10.69 -9.95 18.74
CA ASP A 137 -9.67 -9.59 17.74
C ASP A 137 -10.16 -9.49 16.26
N ALA A 138 -11.47 -9.46 16.01
CA ALA A 138 -12.01 -9.48 14.63
C ALA A 138 -12.91 -8.28 14.26
N ARG A 139 -12.94 -7.21 15.07
CA ARG A 139 -13.68 -5.97 14.76
C ARG A 139 -12.83 -4.73 15.04
N LEU A 140 -11.83 -4.49 14.19
CA LEU A 140 -11.23 -3.18 13.91
C LEU A 140 -10.97 -3.05 12.41
#